data_AF-A0A9N9DZS8-F1
#
_entry.id   AF-A0A9N9DZS8-F1
#
_cell.length_a   1.000
_cell.length_b   1.000
_cell.length_c   1.000
_cell.angle_alpha   90.00
_cell.angle_beta   90.00
_cell.angle_gamma   90.00
#
_symmetry.space_group_name_H-M   'P 1'
#
loop_
_entity.id
_entity.type
_entity.pdbx_description
1 polymer ?
#
loop_
_entity_poly.entity_id
_entity_poly.type
_entity_poly.pdbx_seq_one_letter_code
_entity_poly.pdbx_strand_id
1 'polypeptide(L)' 'RCIIADLNYAQVKGLGMILNEIDITKDWEEHLVHILKFCQVHYK' A
#
# COMPACT_ATOMS: atom_id res chain seq x y z
N ARG A 1 -4.83 10.72 9.84
CA ARG A 1 -3.34 10.63 9.68
C ARG A 1 -3.03 9.15 9.52
N CYS A 2 -2.72 8.68 8.31
CA CYS A 2 -2.27 7.30 8.09
C CYS A 2 -0.75 7.32 8.22
N ILE A 3 -0.19 6.50 9.12
CA ILE A 3 1.25 6.31 9.25
C ILE A 3 1.55 4.98 8.58
N ILE A 4 2.17 5.03 7.40
CA ILE A 4 2.77 3.84 6.80
C ILE A 4 4.18 3.74 7.36
N ALA A 5 4.38 2.77 8.25
CA ALA A 5 5.70 2.41 8.74
C ALA A 5 6.55 1.85 7.57
N ASP A 6 7.86 1.73 7.76
CA ASP A 6 8.72 1.03 6.79
C ASP A 6 8.22 -0.42 6.66
N LEU A 7 7.58 -0.72 5.53
CA LEU A 7 7.00 -2.02 5.24
C LEU A 7 7.99 -2.81 4.40
N ASN A 8 8.33 -4.01 4.85
CA ASN A 8 9.06 -4.94 4.01
C ASN A 8 8.17 -5.46 2.87
N TYR A 9 8.79 -6.06 1.86
CA TYR A 9 8.08 -6.55 0.66
C TYR A 9 6.89 -7.46 0.98
N ALA A 10 7.00 -8.35 1.98
CA ALA A 10 5.92 -9.25 2.37
C ALA A 10 4.72 -8.48 2.94
N GLN A 11 4.97 -7.46 3.76
CA GLN A 11 3.93 -6.60 4.33
C GLN A 11 3.26 -5.74 3.26
N VAL A 12 4.05 -5.16 2.35
CA VAL A 12 3.54 -4.37 1.21
C VAL A 12 2.60 -5.22 0.36
N LYS A 13 3.02 -6.45 0.02
CA LYS A 13 2.21 -7.38 -0.76
C LYS A 13 0.92 -7.79 -0.03
N GLY A 14 1.01 -8.10 1.26
CA GLY A 14 -0.17 -8.42 2.08
C GLY A 14 -1.19 -7.28 2.14
N LEU A 15 -0.71 -6.05 2.28
CA LEU A 15 -1.55 -4.85 2.23
C LEU A 15 -2.24 -4.70 0.87
N GLY A 16 -1.48 -4.83 -0.23
CA GLY A 16 -2.02 -4.77 -1.58
C GLY A 16 -3.10 -5.83 -1.84
N MET A 17 -2.93 -7.05 -1.32
CA MET A 17 -3.92 -8.12 -1.46
C MET A 17 -5.24 -7.80 -0.77
N ILE A 18 -5.20 -7.28 0.47
CA ILE A 18 -6.42 -6.86 1.18
C ILE A 18 -7.12 -5.72 0.44
N LEU A 19 -6.36 -4.79 -0.15
CA LEU A 19 -6.95 -3.69 -0.92
C LEU A 19 -7.63 -4.16 -2.20
N ASN A 20 -7.06 -5.17 -2.85
CA ASN A 20 -7.67 -5.83 -4.01
C ASN A 20 -9.01 -6.51 -3.62
N GLU A 21 -9.11 -7.11 -2.43
CA GLU A 21 -10.39 -7.64 -1.94
C GLU A 21 -11.47 -6.56 -1.74
N ILE A 22 -11.07 -5.32 -1.44
CA ILE A 22 -11.98 -4.19 -1.25
C ILE A 22 -12.38 -3.57 -2.60
N ASP A 23 -11.44 -3.47 -3.54
CA ASP A 23 -11.65 -2.94 -4.87
C ASP A 23 -10.95 -3.82 -5.91
N ILE A 24 -11.75 -4.76 -6.45
CA ILE A 24 -11.33 -5.75 -7.44
C ILE A 24 -11.07 -5.14 -8.83
N THR A 25 -11.28 -3.83 -9.02
CA THR A 25 -11.03 -3.17 -10.31
C THR A 25 -9.55 -2.88 -10.55
N LYS A 26 -8.72 -3.06 -9.53
CA LYS A 26 -7.28 -2.78 -9.55
C LYS A 26 -6.52 -3.95 -8.96
N ASP A 27 -5.33 -4.20 -9.48
CA ASP A 27 -4.45 -5.18 -8.86
C ASP A 27 -3.80 -4.63 -7.56
N TRP A 28 -3.14 -5.53 -6.85
CA TRP A 28 -2.51 -5.20 -5.59
C TRP A 28 -1.37 -4.17 -5.73
N GLU A 29 -0.73 -4.04 -6.90
CA GLU A 29 0.34 -3.07 -7.17
C GLU A 29 -0.23 -1.69 -7.44
N GLU A 30 -1.30 -1.59 -8.24
CA GLU A 30 -2.00 -0.34 -8.54
C GLU A 30 -2.53 0.33 -7.27
N HIS A 31 -3.07 -0.48 -6.34
CA HIS A 31 -3.51 -0.01 -5.02
C HIS A 31 -2.37 0.61 -4.21
N LEU A 32 -1.19 0.00 -4.24
CA LEU A 32 -0.02 0.49 -3.52
C LEU A 32 0.52 1.79 -4.11
N VAL A 33 0.55 1.92 -5.45
CA VAL A 33 0.97 3.18 -6.10
C VAL A 33 0.08 4.35 -5.67
N HIS A 34 -1.23 4.13 -5.58
CA HIS A 34 -2.15 5.17 -5.11
C HIS A 34 -1.92 5.52 -3.65
N ILE A 35 -1.78 4.54 -2.77
CA ILE A 35 -1.54 4.78 -1.34
C ILE A 35 -0.20 5.47 -1.08
N LEU A 36 0.87 5.04 -1.78
CA LEU A 36 2.20 5.62 -1.66
C LEU A 36 2.23 7.07 -2.17
N LYS A 37 1.47 7.42 -3.21
CA LYS A 37 1.34 8.83 -3.65
C LYS A 37 0.69 9.73 -2.59
N PHE A 38 -0.21 9.18 -1.78
CA PHE A 38 -0.85 9.93 -0.68
C PHE A 38 -0.04 9.95 0.62
N CYS A 39 0.98 9.09 0.74
CA CYS A 39 1.75 8.93 1.97
C CYS A 39 3.14 9.56 1.83
N GLN A 40 3.44 10.51 2.70
CA GLN A 40 4.76 11.13 2.79
C GLN A 40 5.73 10.09 3.39
N VAL A 41 6.60 9.52 2.57
CA VAL A 41 7.58 8.53 3.03
C VAL A 41 8.60 9.24 3.91
N HIS A 42 8.56 8.94 5.22
CA HIS A 42 9.55 9.44 6.18
C HIS A 42 10.70 8.43 6.28
N TYR A 43 11.78 8.68 5.53
CA TYR A 43 13.06 8.02 5.79
C TYR A 43 13.75 8.70 6.98
N LYS A 44 14.38 7.91 7.85
CA LYS A 44 15.27 8.37 8.93
C LYS A 44 16.71 8.30 8.48
#